data_AF-A0AAV0WK19-F1
#
_entry.id   AF-A0AAV0WK19-F1
#
_cell.length_a   1.000
_cell.length_b   1.000
_cell.length_c   1.000
_cell.angle_alpha   90.00
_cell.angle_beta   90.00
_cell.angle_gamma   90.00
#
_symmetry.space_group_name_H-M   'P 1'
#
loop_
_entity.id
_entity.type
_entity.pdbx_description
1 polymer ?
#
loop_
_entity_poly.entity_id
_entity_poly.type
_entity_poly.pdbx_seq_one_letter_code
_entity_poly.pdbx_strand_id
1 'polypeptide(L)'
;MFPGRLVSLRGDIGWPARSQDLSMCDFFLWGYLKDKVFRHRPHTIEDLKQKITEEIEAIPVETCRKSYESFRDRLQQCIGADGRHIRDIIFKQ
;
A
#
# COMPACT_ATOMS: atom_id res chain seq x y z
N MET A 1 5.27 -8.68 12.21
CA MET A 1 4.49 -9.82 11.65
C MET A 1 5.41 -10.92 11.10
N PHE A 2 6.50 -10.60 10.38
CA PHE A 2 7.40 -11.62 9.82
C PHE A 2 8.89 -11.24 10.01
N PRO A 3 9.43 -11.31 11.24
CA PRO A 3 10.84 -10.96 11.47
C PRO A 3 11.75 -11.94 10.71
N GLY A 4 12.74 -11.40 9.99
CA GLY A 4 13.77 -12.18 9.30
C GLY A 4 13.28 -13.04 8.13
N ARG A 5 12.07 -12.81 7.61
CA ARG A 5 11.48 -13.61 6.51
C ARG A 5 11.15 -12.73 5.31
N LEU A 6 11.51 -13.19 4.12
CA LEU A 6 11.15 -12.57 2.86
C LEU A 6 9.77 -13.03 2.39
N VAL A 7 8.87 -12.07 2.20
CA VAL A 7 7.55 -12.32 1.62
C VAL A 7 7.64 -12.05 0.11
N SER A 8 7.60 -13.10 -0.70
CA SER A 8 7.61 -12.98 -2.16
C SER A 8 7.09 -14.26 -2.82
N LEU A 9 6.91 -14.27 -4.14
CA LEU A 9 6.43 -15.45 -4.88
C LEU A 9 7.26 -16.72 -4.62
N ARG A 10 8.56 -16.55 -4.31
CA ARG A 10 9.51 -17.65 -4.05
C ARG A 10 10.34 -17.43 -2.77
N GLY A 11 9.81 -16.64 -1.83
CA GLY A 11 10.48 -16.34 -0.55
C GLY A 11 10.12 -17.32 0.56
N ASP A 12 10.58 -17.03 1.78
CA ASP A 12 10.25 -17.80 2.99
C ASP A 12 8.75 -17.87 3.26
N ILE A 13 8.04 -16.81 2.86
CA ILE A 13 6.59 -16.74 2.90
C ILE A 13 6.10 -16.50 1.47
N GLY A 14 5.43 -17.50 0.92
CA GLY A 14 4.83 -17.44 -0.40
C GLY A 14 3.79 -16.32 -0.48
N TRP A 15 4.00 -15.38 -1.40
CA TRP A 15 3.01 -14.35 -1.71
C TRP A 15 2.26 -14.72 -3.00
N PRO A 16 0.92 -14.76 -2.97
CA PRO A 16 0.14 -15.09 -4.15
C PRO A 16 0.32 -14.07 -5.28
N ALA A 17 0.38 -14.55 -6.52
CA ALA A 17 0.42 -13.68 -7.69
C ALA A 17 -0.85 -12.80 -7.76
N ARG A 18 -0.74 -11.63 -8.39
CA ARG A 18 -1.87 -10.69 -8.62
C ARG A 18 -2.62 -10.23 -7.36
N SER A 19 -1.95 -10.21 -6.21
CA SER A 19 -2.55 -9.82 -4.93
C SER A 19 -2.30 -8.35 -4.58
N GLN A 20 -2.60 -7.45 -5.53
CA GLN A 20 -2.49 -6.00 -5.33
C GLN A 20 -3.41 -5.51 -4.19
N ASP A 21 -4.57 -6.16 -4.04
CA ASP A 21 -5.55 -5.88 -2.99
C ASP A 21 -5.01 -6.09 -1.57
N LEU A 22 -3.90 -6.83 -1.43
CA LEU A 22 -3.24 -7.16 -0.16
C LEU A 22 -1.97 -6.34 0.10
N SER A 23 -1.47 -5.61 -0.89
CA SER A 23 -0.24 -4.83 -0.77
C SER A 23 -0.56 -3.41 -0.31
N MET A 24 -0.10 -3.03 0.89
CA MET A 24 -0.29 -1.66 1.43
C MET A 24 0.25 -0.59 0.49
N CYS A 25 1.34 -0.90 -0.25
CA CYS A 25 1.88 0.03 -1.22
C CYS A 25 0.91 0.25 -2.39
N ASP A 26 0.27 -0.82 -2.87
CA ASP A 26 -0.62 -0.77 -4.04
C ASP A 26 -1.99 -0.19 -3.70
N PHE A 27 -2.64 -0.65 -2.63
CA PHE A 27 -3.98 -0.17 -2.29
C PHE A 27 -3.99 1.21 -1.63
N PHE A 28 -2.88 1.67 -1.04
CA PHE A 28 -2.81 2.94 -0.31
C PHE A 28 -1.70 3.86 -0.83
N LEU A 29 -0.43 3.49 -0.65
CA LEU A 29 0.69 4.44 -0.77
C LEU A 29 0.79 5.05 -2.17
N TRP A 30 0.74 4.23 -3.22
CA TRP A 30 0.90 4.73 -4.59
C TRP A 30 -0.25 5.63 -5.01
N GLY A 31 -1.48 5.35 -4.57
CA GLY A 31 -2.63 6.23 -4.79
C GLY A 31 -2.46 7.57 -4.07
N TYR A 32 -2.08 7.52 -2.80
CA TYR A 32 -1.82 8.69 -1.96
C TYR A 32 -0.73 9.59 -2.54
N LEU A 33 0.44 9.03 -2.85
CA LEU A 33 1.57 9.79 -3.39
C LEU A 33 1.23 10.40 -4.74
N LYS A 34 0.51 9.67 -5.61
CA LYS A 34 0.07 10.23 -6.90
C LYS A 34 -0.85 11.44 -6.68
N ASP A 35 -1.82 11.36 -5.78
CA ASP A 35 -2.71 12.50 -5.50
C ASP A 35 -1.94 13.71 -4.94
N LYS A 36 -0.98 13.50 -4.03
CA LYS A 36 -0.28 14.60 -3.36
C LYS A 36 0.84 15.22 -4.18
N VAL A 37 1.70 14.39 -4.75
CA VAL A 37 2.87 14.85 -5.49
C VAL A 37 2.45 15.56 -6.79
N PHE A 38 1.47 15.02 -7.52
CA PHE A 38 1.05 15.62 -8.80
C PHE A 38 0.19 16.87 -8.66
N ARG A 39 -0.34 17.21 -7.47
CA ARG A 39 -0.96 18.53 -7.22
C ARG A 39 0.02 19.68 -7.45
N HIS A 40 1.30 19.46 -7.16
CA HIS A 40 2.37 20.46 -7.30
C HIS A 40 2.98 20.49 -8.71
N ARG A 41 2.61 19.54 -9.59
CA ARG A 41 3.08 19.40 -10.97
C ARG A 41 4.61 19.54 -11.11
N PRO A 42 5.39 18.64 -10.49
CA PRO A 42 6.84 18.73 -10.57
C PRO A 42 7.34 18.69 -12.02
N HIS A 43 8.29 19.56 -12.35
CA HIS A 43 8.77 19.76 -13.72
C HIS A 43 10.10 19.07 -14.01
N THR A 44 10.79 18.58 -12.99
CA THR A 44 12.06 17.86 -13.12
C THR A 44 12.03 16.56 -12.31
N ILE A 45 12.93 15.63 -12.65
CA ILE A 45 13.08 14.38 -11.89
C ILE A 45 13.53 14.68 -10.45
N GLU A 46 14.35 15.71 -10.25
CA GLU A 46 14.87 16.05 -8.93
C GLU A 46 13.77 16.60 -8.03
N ASP A 47 12.94 17.51 -8.55
CA ASP A 47 11.77 18.04 -7.86
C ASP A 47 10.75 16.92 -7.55
N LEU A 48 10.53 16.00 -8.50
CA LEU A 48 9.67 14.84 -8.27
C LEU A 48 10.18 13.97 -7.11
N LYS A 49 11.48 13.66 -7.08
CA LYS A 49 12.09 12.88 -5.99
C LYS A 49 11.96 13.60 -4.66
N GLN A 50 12.27 14.90 -4.63
CA GLN A 50 12.16 15.72 -3.42
C GLN A 50 10.72 15.70 -2.89
N LYS A 51 9.73 15.93 -3.75
CA LYS A 51 8.32 15.91 -3.35
C LYS A 51 7.86 14.56 -2.85
N ILE A 52 8.30 13.46 -3.47
CA ILE A 52 8.00 12.10 -2.97
C ILE A 52 8.56 11.93 -1.55
N THR A 53 9.82 12.32 -1.31
CA THR A 53 10.44 12.22 0.02
C THR A 53 9.68 13.05 1.05
N GLU A 54 9.40 14.32 0.75
CA GLU A 54 8.65 15.22 1.62
C GLU A 54 7.27 14.66 1.98
N GLU A 55 6.53 14.15 0.99
CA GLU A 55 5.20 13.57 1.21
C GLU A 55 5.24 12.27 2.00
N ILE A 56 6.29 11.45 1.85
CA ILE A 56 6.49 10.23 2.64
C ILE A 56 6.82 10.57 4.10
N GLU A 57 7.74 11.52 4.32
CA GLU A 57 8.12 11.97 5.67
C GLU A 57 6.95 12.63 6.41
N ALA A 58 6.06 13.28 5.67
CA ALA A 58 4.85 13.89 6.21
C ALA A 58 3.74 12.87 6.58
N ILE A 59 3.86 11.58 6.21
CA ILE A 59 2.82 10.59 6.53
C ILE A 59 2.77 10.37 8.04
N PRO A 60 1.64 10.67 8.71
CA PRO A 60 1.51 10.43 10.14
C PRO A 60 1.58 8.93 10.47
N VAL A 61 2.19 8.61 11.62
CA VAL A 61 2.24 7.23 12.15
C VAL A 61 0.84 6.61 12.25
N GLU A 62 -0.18 7.41 12.60
CA GLU A 62 -1.57 6.96 12.65
C GLU A 62 -2.12 6.51 11.29
N THR A 63 -1.69 7.14 10.19
CA THR A 63 -2.06 6.71 8.84
C THR A 63 -1.43 5.36 8.53
N CYS A 64 -0.15 5.17 8.87
CA CYS A 64 0.52 3.87 8.75
C CYS A 64 -0.17 2.79 9.58
N ARG A 65 -0.60 3.10 10.80
CA ARG A 65 -1.36 2.18 11.67
C ARG A 65 -2.70 1.79 11.03
N LYS A 66 -3.47 2.74 10.51
CA LYS A 66 -4.73 2.48 9.80
C LYS A 66 -4.53 1.62 8.55
N SER A 67 -3.49 1.89 7.77
CA SER A 67 -3.15 1.07 6.58
C SER A 67 -2.80 -0.36 6.97
N TYR A 68 -2.10 -0.54 8.09
CA TYR A 68 -1.80 -1.87 8.64
C TYR A 68 -3.05 -2.61 9.14
N GLU A 69 -3.99 -1.90 9.78
CA GLU A 69 -5.28 -2.47 10.18
C GLU A 69 -6.10 -2.90 8.97
N SER A 70 -6.21 -2.04 7.95
CA SER A 70 -6.87 -2.37 6.69
C SER A 70 -6.24 -3.59 6.00
N PHE A 71 -4.91 -3.72 6.04
CA PHE A 71 -4.23 -4.91 5.55
C PHE A 71 -4.70 -6.20 6.26
N ARG A 72 -4.83 -6.17 7.59
CA ARG A 72 -5.34 -7.32 8.36
C ARG A 72 -6.78 -7.67 7.99
N ASP A 73 -7.63 -6.66 7.84
CA ASP A 73 -9.02 -6.84 7.46
C ASP A 73 -9.14 -7.42 6.04
N ARG A 74 -8.29 -6.94 5.11
CA ARG A 74 -8.20 -7.45 3.74
C ARG A 74 -7.75 -8.90 3.70
N LEU A 75 -6.78 -9.29 4.53
CA LEU A 75 -6.40 -10.70 4.67
C LEU A 75 -7.59 -11.57 5.11
N GLN A 76 -8.36 -11.12 6.11
CA GLN A 76 -9.54 -11.84 6.58
C GLN A 76 -10.61 -11.95 5.49
N GLN A 77 -10.86 -10.88 4.73
CA GLN A 77 -11.78 -10.89 3.59
C GLN A 77 -11.33 -11.85 2.49
N CYS A 78 -10.03 -11.87 2.17
CA CYS A 78 -9.46 -12.80 1.19
C CYS A 78 -9.66 -14.26 1.63
N ILE A 79 -9.41 -14.57 2.91
CA ILE A 79 -9.67 -15.90 3.48
C ILE A 79 -11.16 -16.24 3.37
N GLY A 80 -12.05 -15.33 3.78
CA GLY A 80 -13.51 -15.52 3.69
C GLY A 80 -14.03 -15.62 2.25
N ALA A 81 -13.26 -15.13 1.27
CA ALA A 81 -13.58 -15.21 -0.15
C ALA A 81 -12.92 -16.42 -0.85
N ASP A 82 -12.30 -17.35 -0.11
CA ASP A 82 -11.53 -18.49 -0.64
C ASP A 82 -10.39 -18.07 -1.59
N GLY A 83 -9.71 -16.97 -1.29
CA GLY A 83 -8.60 -16.46 -2.10
C GLY A 83 -9.03 -15.70 -3.37
N ARG A 84 -10.32 -15.46 -3.56
CA ARG A 84 -10.83 -14.61 -4.66
C ARG A 84 -10.55 -13.12 -4.39
N HIS A 85 -10.61 -12.33 -5.46
CA HIS A 85 -10.45 -10.88 -5.39
C HIS A 85 -11.43 -10.25 -4.41
N ILE A 86 -10.90 -9.31 -3.60
CA ILE A 86 -11.69 -8.50 -2.70
C ILE A 86 -12.36 -7.42 -3.55
N ARG A 87 -13.67 -7.18 -3.35
CA ARG A 87 -14.35 -6.09 -4.06
C ARG A 87 -13.79 -4.75 -3.60
N ASP A 88 -13.62 -3.81 -4.53
CA ASP A 88 -13.04 -2.49 -4.27
C ASP A 88 -13.63 -1.85 -3.00
N ILE A 89 -12.80 -1.69 -1.98
CA ILE A 89 -13.12 -0.85 -0.83
C ILE A 89 -13.01 0.58 -1.34
N ILE A 90 -14.15 1.17 -1.70
CA ILE A 90 -14.27 2.62 -1.90
C ILE A 90 -13.77 3.25 -0.60
N PHE A 91 -12.64 3.96 -0.65
CA PHE A 91 -12.22 4.84 0.44
C PHE A 91 -13.36 5.83 0.67
N LYS A 92 -14.22 5.56 1.65
CA LYS A 92 -15.19 6.54 2.12
C LYS A 92 -14.39 7.66 2.78
N GLN A 93 -14.45 8.83 2.14
CA GLN A 93 -13.96 10.11 2.67
C GLN A 93 -14.62 10.45 3.99
#